data_AF-A0A9E5RKU5-F1
#
_entry.id   AF-A0A9E5RKU5-F1
#
_cell.length_a   1.000
_cell.length_b   1.000
_cell.length_c   1.000
_cell.angle_alpha   90.00
_cell.angle_beta   90.00
_cell.angle_gamma   90.00
#
_symmetry.space_group_name_H-M   'P 1'
#
loop_
_entity.id
_entity.type
_entity.pdbx_description
1 polymer ?
#
loop_
_entity_poly.entity_id
_entity_poly.type
_entity_poly.pdbx_seq_one_letter_code
_entity_poly.pdbx_strand_id
1 'polypeptide(L)'
;MNTSLILRRLSTIFAVITLTLTLLAAVTGVLLAFYYTPTAGGAYNSLDAIATEIPNGTLIRSLHDIGGNGLIGVALIELIVLFLGRRSQSSWFTAWVSGIVLILTGIGLGWTAMILDWSQIGYWRFQIELGAIEAIPRIGGWLRDVLTGGGAVNTTTVQHLYTLHSYILAIAAVVLAIVHLVSLLYASKKPLPEESSDSKSLKNMGIVGNE
;
A
#
# COMPACT_ATOMS: atom_id res chain seq x y z
N MET A 1 -20.36 -24.32 -10.96
CA MET A 1 -19.58 -23.78 -9.81
C MET A 1 -19.92 -22.30 -9.68
N ASN A 2 -20.33 -21.82 -8.49
CA ASN A 2 -20.80 -20.44 -8.34
C ASN A 2 -19.62 -19.46 -8.37
N THR A 3 -19.32 -18.91 -9.55
CA THR A 3 -18.21 -17.99 -9.81
C THR A 3 -18.24 -16.78 -8.86
N SER A 4 -19.44 -16.30 -8.51
CA SER A 4 -19.58 -15.17 -7.59
C SER A 4 -19.02 -15.48 -6.20
N LEU A 5 -19.34 -16.66 -5.63
CA LEU A 5 -18.88 -17.09 -4.31
C LEU A 5 -17.36 -17.25 -4.26
N ILE A 6 -16.76 -17.74 -5.33
CA ILE A 6 -15.30 -17.89 -5.45
C ILE A 6 -14.64 -16.52 -5.44
N LEU A 7 -15.11 -15.59 -6.26
CA LEU A 7 -14.60 -14.21 -6.28
C LEU A 7 -14.76 -13.54 -4.90
N ARG A 8 -15.83 -13.85 -4.16
CA ARG A 8 -16.00 -13.38 -2.78
C ARG A 8 -14.88 -13.86 -1.87
N ARG A 9 -14.63 -15.17 -1.85
CA ARG A 9 -13.61 -15.79 -0.99
C ARG A 9 -12.20 -15.33 -1.38
N LEU A 10 -11.91 -15.25 -2.68
CA LEU A 10 -10.63 -14.76 -3.18
C LEU A 10 -10.35 -13.33 -2.74
N SER A 11 -11.33 -12.43 -2.85
CA SER A 11 -11.16 -11.03 -2.40
C SER A 11 -10.79 -10.98 -0.91
N THR A 12 -11.52 -11.69 -0.04
CA THR A 12 -11.22 -11.71 1.40
C THR A 12 -9.85 -12.33 1.70
N ILE A 13 -9.46 -13.38 0.98
CA ILE A 13 -8.14 -14.01 1.15
C ILE A 13 -7.04 -13.02 0.76
N PHE A 14 -7.16 -12.35 -0.37
CA PHE A 14 -6.18 -11.33 -0.78
C PHE A 14 -6.10 -10.19 0.23
N ALA A 15 -7.24 -9.68 0.72
CA ALA A 15 -7.24 -8.64 1.76
C ALA A 15 -6.50 -9.05 3.04
N VAL A 16 -6.65 -10.30 3.48
CA VAL A 16 -5.94 -10.84 4.66
C VAL A 16 -4.43 -10.94 4.37
N ILE A 17 -4.06 -11.39 3.17
CA ILE A 17 -2.65 -11.41 2.74
C ILE A 17 -2.08 -9.99 2.71
N THR A 18 -2.80 -9.04 2.12
CA THR A 18 -2.44 -7.61 2.06
C THR A 18 -2.20 -7.04 3.45
N LEU A 19 -3.11 -7.28 4.40
CA LEU A 19 -2.94 -6.86 5.80
C LEU A 19 -1.71 -7.51 6.44
N THR A 20 -1.51 -8.81 6.22
CA THR A 20 -0.38 -9.57 6.78
C THR A 20 0.96 -9.02 6.26
N LEU A 21 1.05 -8.77 4.95
CA LEU A 21 2.25 -8.19 4.33
C LEU A 21 2.52 -6.77 4.81
N THR A 22 1.47 -5.97 4.99
CA THR A 22 1.57 -4.61 5.55
C THR A 22 2.11 -4.65 6.98
N LEU A 23 1.61 -5.54 7.83
CA LEU A 23 2.08 -5.71 9.20
C LEU A 23 3.51 -6.26 9.24
N LEU A 24 3.85 -7.21 8.37
CA LEU A 24 5.21 -7.73 8.23
C LEU A 24 6.18 -6.60 7.89
N ALA A 25 5.86 -5.78 6.88
CA ALA A 25 6.67 -4.64 6.47
C ALA A 25 6.78 -3.60 7.60
N ALA A 26 5.69 -3.29 8.30
CA ALA A 26 5.71 -2.32 9.39
C ALA A 26 6.59 -2.78 10.56
N VAL A 27 6.44 -4.04 11.01
CA VAL A 27 7.24 -4.59 12.11
C VAL A 27 8.71 -4.66 11.74
N THR A 28 9.03 -5.20 10.57
CA THR A 28 10.43 -5.26 10.09
C THR A 28 11.03 -3.88 9.87
N GLY A 29 10.23 -2.89 9.44
CA GLY A 29 10.66 -1.50 9.29
C GLY A 29 11.04 -0.86 10.63
N VAL A 30 10.26 -1.11 11.69
CA VAL A 30 10.61 -0.70 13.05
C VAL A 30 11.90 -1.37 13.53
N LEU A 31 12.10 -2.66 13.22
CA LEU A 31 13.33 -3.36 13.57
C LEU A 31 14.56 -2.76 12.86
N LEU A 32 14.44 -2.41 11.58
CA LEU A 32 15.50 -1.74 10.83
C LEU A 32 15.79 -0.34 11.38
N ALA A 33 14.76 0.39 11.83
CA ALA A 33 14.87 1.73 12.37
C ALA A 33 15.76 1.83 13.62
N PHE A 34 15.96 0.75 14.39
CA PHE A 34 16.90 0.75 15.52
C PHE A 34 18.36 0.94 15.12
N TYR A 35 18.72 0.56 13.89
CA TYR A 35 20.11 0.57 13.40
C TYR A 35 20.31 1.54 12.24
N TYR A 36 19.24 1.94 11.56
CA TYR A 36 19.29 2.82 10.40
C TYR A 36 19.61 4.27 10.77
N THR A 37 20.54 4.89 10.03
CA THR A 37 20.92 6.30 10.22
C THR A 37 20.47 7.14 9.03
N PRO A 38 19.41 7.96 9.16
CA PRO A 38 18.84 8.74 8.05
C PRO A 38 19.68 9.98 7.72
N THR A 39 20.91 9.79 7.25
CA THR A 39 21.82 10.88 6.81
C THR A 39 22.47 10.53 5.49
N ALA A 40 22.88 11.55 4.72
CA ALA A 40 23.61 11.32 3.47
C ALA A 40 24.92 10.56 3.75
N GLY A 41 25.13 9.45 3.05
CA GLY A 41 26.27 8.53 3.26
C GLY A 41 26.09 7.60 4.47
N GLY A 42 25.60 8.11 5.61
CA GLY A 42 25.31 7.30 6.79
C GLY A 42 24.21 6.26 6.57
N ALA A 43 23.21 6.58 5.73
CA ALA A 43 22.15 5.67 5.35
C ALA A 43 22.70 4.39 4.69
N TYR A 44 23.56 4.54 3.69
CA TYR A 44 24.22 3.41 3.01
C TYR A 44 25.04 2.58 4.01
N ASN A 45 25.91 3.23 4.79
CA ASN A 45 26.77 2.54 5.75
C ASN A 45 25.97 1.79 6.82
N SER A 46 24.89 2.39 7.34
CA SER A 46 24.03 1.74 8.35
C SER A 46 23.32 0.51 7.79
N LEU A 47 22.92 0.56 6.52
CA LEU A 47 22.31 -0.56 5.83
C LEU A 47 23.31 -1.70 5.53
N ASP A 48 24.56 -1.37 5.21
CA ASP A 48 25.64 -2.34 5.05
C ASP A 48 25.99 -3.01 6.38
N ALA A 49 26.05 -2.25 7.47
CA ALA A 49 26.23 -2.77 8.82
C ALA A 49 25.08 -3.69 9.25
N ILE A 50 23.83 -3.34 8.93
CA ILE A 50 22.68 -4.24 9.16
C ILE A 50 22.88 -5.57 8.41
N ALA A 51 23.39 -5.56 7.19
CA ALA A 51 23.57 -6.77 6.39
C ALA A 51 24.74 -7.65 6.88
N THR A 52 25.79 -7.04 7.40
CA THR A 52 27.08 -7.73 7.68
C THR A 52 27.35 -7.96 9.17
N GLU A 53 26.92 -7.06 10.05
CA GLU A 53 27.27 -7.07 11.47
C GLU A 53 26.10 -7.52 12.37
N ILE A 54 24.85 -7.27 11.97
CA ILE A 54 23.68 -7.58 12.79
C ILE A 54 23.19 -9.03 12.54
N PRO A 55 23.04 -9.86 13.60
CA PRO A 55 22.50 -11.20 13.46
C PRO A 55 21.12 -11.18 12.80
N ASN A 56 20.94 -11.95 11.72
CA ASN A 56 19.72 -12.00 10.91
C ASN A 56 19.31 -10.65 10.26
N GLY A 57 20.19 -9.65 10.21
CA GLY A 57 19.83 -8.35 9.63
C GLY A 57 19.45 -8.41 8.15
N THR A 58 20.17 -9.21 7.35
CA THR A 58 19.81 -9.50 5.95
C THR A 58 18.43 -10.16 5.83
N LEU A 59 18.05 -11.05 6.76
CA LEU A 59 16.73 -11.66 6.78
C LEU A 59 15.64 -10.62 7.06
N ILE A 60 15.83 -9.77 8.07
CA ILE A 60 14.87 -8.71 8.42
C ILE A 60 14.70 -7.75 7.24
N ARG A 61 15.81 -7.34 6.61
CA ARG A 61 15.78 -6.49 5.42
C ARG A 61 15.02 -7.15 4.27
N SER A 62 15.32 -8.42 3.98
CA SER A 62 14.64 -9.16 2.91
C SER A 62 13.15 -9.30 3.18
N LEU A 63 12.75 -9.54 4.43
CA LEU A 63 11.33 -9.60 4.82
C LEU A 63 10.64 -8.24 4.68
N HIS A 64 11.34 -7.14 4.97
CA HIS A 64 10.82 -5.79 4.75
C HIS A 64 10.58 -5.53 3.26
N ASP A 65 11.57 -5.85 2.41
CA ASP A 65 11.49 -5.67 0.96
C ASP A 65 10.40 -6.57 0.34
N ILE A 66 10.28 -7.82 0.78
CA ILE A 66 9.23 -8.76 0.34
C ILE A 66 7.86 -8.29 0.83
N GLY A 67 7.75 -7.80 2.06
CA GLY A 67 6.50 -7.29 2.62
C GLY A 67 5.99 -6.07 1.85
N GLY A 68 6.86 -5.10 1.58
CA GLY A 68 6.53 -3.88 0.84
C GLY A 68 6.16 -4.15 -0.63
N ASN A 69 7.00 -4.90 -1.35
CA ASN A 69 6.72 -5.23 -2.76
C ASN A 69 5.51 -6.17 -2.89
N GLY A 70 5.37 -7.12 -1.98
CA GLY A 70 4.24 -8.03 -1.92
C GLY A 70 2.92 -7.30 -1.66
N LEU A 71 2.90 -6.32 -0.75
CA LEU A 71 1.74 -5.45 -0.51
C LEU A 71 1.24 -4.84 -1.84
N ILE A 72 2.14 -4.20 -2.60
CA ILE A 72 1.77 -3.57 -3.88
C ILE A 72 1.26 -4.62 -4.88
N GLY A 73 2.00 -5.72 -5.05
CA GLY A 73 1.66 -6.77 -6.01
C GLY A 73 0.31 -7.45 -5.72
N VAL A 74 0.08 -7.85 -4.46
CA VAL A 74 -1.17 -8.50 -4.05
C VAL A 74 -2.34 -7.52 -4.11
N ALA A 75 -2.16 -6.28 -3.66
CA ALA A 75 -3.22 -5.27 -3.73
C ALA A 75 -3.63 -4.95 -5.18
N LEU A 76 -2.68 -4.93 -6.13
CA LEU A 76 -2.98 -4.79 -7.55
C LEU A 76 -3.79 -5.97 -8.10
N ILE A 77 -3.41 -7.21 -7.75
CA ILE A 77 -4.17 -8.41 -8.13
C ILE A 77 -5.59 -8.34 -7.55
N GLU A 78 -5.72 -7.93 -6.30
CA GLU A 78 -7.00 -7.76 -5.62
C GLU A 78 -7.88 -6.71 -6.33
N LEU A 79 -7.32 -5.58 -6.75
CA LEU A 79 -8.05 -4.57 -7.51
C LEU A 79 -8.59 -5.12 -8.84
N ILE A 80 -7.81 -5.94 -9.55
CA ILE A 80 -8.25 -6.62 -10.77
C ILE A 80 -9.39 -7.60 -10.46
N VAL A 81 -9.28 -8.38 -9.39
CA VAL A 81 -10.34 -9.32 -8.96
C VAL A 81 -11.64 -8.58 -8.63
N LEU A 82 -11.55 -7.45 -7.92
CA LEU A 82 -12.71 -6.61 -7.60
C LEU A 82 -13.33 -5.98 -8.86
N PHE A 83 -12.50 -5.57 -9.81
CA PHE A 83 -12.94 -5.01 -11.09
C PHE A 83 -13.67 -6.07 -11.94
N LEU A 84 -13.07 -7.25 -12.14
CA LEU A 84 -13.66 -8.35 -12.91
C LEU A 84 -14.93 -8.90 -12.27
N GLY A 85 -15.01 -8.89 -10.94
CA GLY A 85 -16.20 -9.28 -10.20
C GLY A 85 -17.37 -8.29 -10.29
N ARG A 86 -17.29 -7.24 -11.14
CA ARG A 86 -18.25 -6.13 -11.25
C ARG A 86 -18.60 -5.53 -9.89
N ARG A 87 -17.61 -5.49 -9.00
CA ARG A 87 -17.77 -5.17 -7.60
C ARG A 87 -17.58 -3.68 -7.32
N SER A 88 -17.96 -2.86 -8.30
CA SER A 88 -18.04 -1.38 -8.22
C SER A 88 -19.42 -0.87 -7.81
N GLN A 89 -20.35 -1.77 -7.48
CA GLN A 89 -21.72 -1.41 -7.09
C GLN A 89 -21.77 -0.79 -5.68
N SER A 90 -22.86 -0.07 -5.38
CA SER A 90 -23.01 0.78 -4.18
C SER A 90 -22.57 0.15 -2.85
N SER A 91 -22.76 -1.15 -2.64
CA SER A 91 -22.34 -1.83 -1.40
C SER A 91 -20.83 -2.06 -1.27
N TRP A 92 -20.07 -2.01 -2.37
CA TRP A 92 -18.64 -2.30 -2.44
C TRP A 92 -17.78 -1.06 -2.71
N PHE A 93 -18.41 0.10 -2.92
CA PHE A 93 -17.71 1.34 -3.24
C PHE A 93 -16.60 1.68 -2.22
N THR A 94 -16.88 1.56 -0.92
CA THR A 94 -15.89 1.81 0.13
C THR A 94 -14.71 0.85 0.06
N ALA A 95 -14.95 -0.43 -0.24
CA ALA A 95 -13.88 -1.40 -0.42
C ALA A 95 -13.04 -1.08 -1.66
N TRP A 96 -13.68 -0.63 -2.74
CA TRP A 96 -13.00 -0.26 -3.98
C TRP A 96 -12.11 0.97 -3.80
N VAL A 97 -12.64 2.04 -3.20
CA VAL A 97 -11.89 3.27 -2.92
C VAL A 97 -10.75 3.01 -1.93
N SER A 98 -11.00 2.28 -0.84
CA SER A 98 -9.94 1.94 0.12
C SER A 98 -8.82 1.10 -0.51
N GLY A 99 -9.16 0.18 -1.43
CA GLY A 99 -8.16 -0.61 -2.16
C GLY A 99 -7.28 0.25 -3.06
N ILE A 100 -7.87 1.19 -3.82
CA ILE A 100 -7.12 2.14 -4.66
C ILE A 100 -6.20 3.02 -3.81
N VAL A 101 -6.73 3.60 -2.72
CA VAL A 101 -5.94 4.47 -1.84
C VAL A 101 -4.82 3.68 -1.16
N LEU A 102 -5.06 2.42 -0.79
CA LEU A 102 -4.03 1.54 -0.24
C LEU A 102 -2.92 1.24 -1.25
N ILE A 103 -3.26 0.96 -2.52
CA ILE A 103 -2.25 0.78 -3.59
C ILE A 103 -1.43 2.06 -3.78
N LEU A 104 -2.08 3.21 -3.88
CA LEU A 104 -1.39 4.50 -4.04
C LEU A 104 -0.46 4.78 -2.85
N THR A 105 -0.88 4.44 -1.64
CA THR A 105 -0.05 4.55 -0.43
C THR A 105 1.14 3.59 -0.49
N GLY A 106 0.93 2.34 -0.95
CA GLY A 106 2.00 1.37 -1.17
C GLY A 106 3.02 1.82 -2.21
N ILE A 107 2.56 2.39 -3.33
CA ILE A 107 3.44 3.00 -4.34
C ILE A 107 4.22 4.17 -3.74
N GLY A 108 3.57 5.01 -2.93
CA GLY A 108 4.23 6.11 -2.20
C GLY A 108 5.30 5.61 -1.22
N LEU A 109 5.04 4.50 -0.50
CA LEU A 109 6.05 3.85 0.35
C LEU A 109 7.24 3.36 -0.47
N GLY A 110 7.01 2.67 -1.59
CA GLY A 110 8.09 2.21 -2.47
C GLY A 110 8.90 3.36 -3.07
N TRP A 111 8.22 4.46 -3.44
CA TRP A 111 8.87 5.67 -3.93
C TRP A 111 9.74 6.34 -2.88
N THR A 112 9.21 6.57 -1.68
CA THR A 112 9.96 7.19 -0.58
C THR A 112 11.14 6.33 -0.11
N ALA A 113 11.02 4.99 -0.16
CA ALA A 113 12.10 4.06 0.19
C ALA A 113 13.30 4.13 -0.76
N MET A 114 13.11 4.56 -2.01
CA MET A 114 14.13 4.56 -3.06
C MET A 114 15.39 5.35 -2.70
N ILE A 115 15.24 6.46 -1.95
CA ILE A 115 16.37 7.30 -1.54
C ILE A 115 16.96 6.86 -0.19
N LEU A 116 16.26 6.00 0.57
CA LEU A 116 16.68 5.59 1.91
C LEU A 116 17.89 4.67 1.89
N ASP A 117 18.21 4.02 0.76
CA ASP A 117 19.45 3.25 0.65
C ASP A 117 20.69 4.12 0.36
N TRP A 118 20.47 5.38 -0.05
CA TRP A 118 21.50 6.32 -0.49
C TRP A 118 22.48 5.71 -1.51
N SER A 119 22.00 4.78 -2.34
CA SER A 119 22.75 4.20 -3.43
C SER A 119 22.86 5.20 -4.59
N GLN A 120 23.87 5.01 -5.46
CA GLN A 120 24.03 5.86 -6.65
C GLN A 120 22.79 5.79 -7.56
N ILE A 121 22.23 4.58 -7.73
CA ILE A 121 21.05 4.38 -8.56
C ILE A 121 19.83 5.07 -7.93
N GLY A 122 19.63 4.90 -6.61
CA GLY A 122 18.54 5.54 -5.88
C GLY A 122 18.62 7.07 -5.92
N TYR A 123 19.81 7.63 -5.68
CA TYR A 123 20.06 9.07 -5.73
C TYR A 123 19.73 9.69 -7.10
N TRP A 124 20.27 9.13 -8.17
CA TRP A 124 20.05 9.68 -9.52
C TRP A 124 18.62 9.49 -10.00
N ARG A 125 18.00 8.36 -9.67
CA ARG A 125 16.60 8.13 -10.00
C ARG A 125 15.69 9.12 -9.26
N PHE A 126 15.93 9.34 -7.97
CA PHE A 126 15.18 10.31 -7.18
C PHE A 126 15.32 11.74 -7.72
N GLN A 127 16.53 12.13 -8.16
CA GLN A 127 16.75 13.43 -8.82
C GLN A 127 15.91 13.61 -10.09
N ILE A 128 15.81 12.57 -10.92
CA ILE A 128 14.97 12.60 -12.14
C ILE A 128 13.49 12.75 -11.77
N GLU A 129 13.02 11.99 -10.79
CA GLU A 129 11.62 12.01 -10.34
C GLU A 129 11.26 13.32 -9.63
N LEU A 130 12.19 13.94 -8.89
CA LEU A 130 12.04 15.29 -8.35
C LEU A 130 11.87 16.33 -9.45
N GLY A 131 12.59 16.22 -10.57
CA GLY A 131 12.40 17.11 -11.72
C GLY A 131 10.97 17.04 -12.28
N ALA A 132 10.34 15.87 -12.26
CA ALA A 132 8.94 15.72 -12.65
C ALA A 132 7.98 16.39 -11.65
N ILE A 133 8.28 16.33 -10.34
CA ILE A 133 7.50 17.04 -9.30
C ILE A 133 7.64 18.55 -9.47
N GLU A 134 8.85 19.05 -9.71
CA GLU A 134 9.14 20.46 -9.91
C GLU A 134 8.41 21.03 -11.14
N ALA A 135 8.22 20.21 -12.18
CA ALA A 135 7.52 20.59 -13.40
C ALA A 135 5.99 20.79 -13.21
N ILE A 136 5.42 20.43 -12.05
CA ILE A 136 3.98 20.65 -11.78
C ILE A 136 3.71 22.16 -11.69
N PRO A 137 2.80 22.72 -12.52
CA PRO A 137 2.51 24.15 -12.49
C PRO A 137 2.00 24.61 -11.12
N ARG A 138 2.37 25.83 -10.72
CA ARG A 138 1.99 26.54 -9.49
C ARG A 138 2.54 25.96 -8.18
N ILE A 139 2.62 24.64 -8.02
CA ILE A 139 2.98 24.01 -6.74
C ILE A 139 4.28 23.19 -6.77
N GLY A 140 4.83 22.90 -7.94
CA GLY A 140 5.98 21.98 -8.10
C GLY A 140 7.23 22.41 -7.34
N GLY A 141 7.63 23.68 -7.44
CA GLY A 141 8.78 24.21 -6.70
C GLY A 141 8.61 24.10 -5.17
N TRP A 142 7.42 24.46 -4.66
CA TRP A 142 7.12 24.30 -3.24
C TRP A 142 7.16 22.84 -2.78
N LEU A 143 6.62 21.90 -3.57
CA LEU A 143 6.68 20.46 -3.27
C LEU A 143 8.12 19.96 -3.24
N ARG A 144 8.94 20.35 -4.22
CA ARG A 144 10.37 20.02 -4.25
C ARG A 144 11.09 20.54 -3.01
N ASP A 145 10.82 21.77 -2.61
CA ASP A 145 11.47 22.38 -1.45
C ASP A 145 11.05 21.71 -0.13
N VAL A 146 9.78 21.32 0.01
CA VAL A 146 9.30 20.53 1.15
C VAL A 146 10.03 19.18 1.22
N LEU A 147 10.25 18.52 0.10
CA LEU A 147 10.95 17.23 0.06
C LEU A 147 12.45 17.37 0.30
N THR A 148 13.09 18.39 -0.28
CA THR A 148 14.56 18.51 -0.30
C THR A 148 15.13 19.39 0.81
N GLY A 149 14.31 20.27 1.40
CA GLY A 149 14.77 21.36 2.27
C GLY A 149 15.20 22.62 1.51
N GLY A 150 14.82 22.78 0.24
CA GLY A 150 15.09 23.98 -0.57
C GLY A 150 16.42 23.97 -1.33
N GLY A 151 17.06 22.82 -1.46
CA GLY A 151 18.41 22.70 -2.05
C GLY A 151 18.60 21.44 -2.89
N ALA A 152 19.86 21.06 -3.11
CA ALA A 152 20.18 19.76 -3.71
C ALA A 152 19.84 18.62 -2.74
N VAL A 153 19.58 17.43 -3.28
CA VAL A 153 19.31 16.22 -2.50
C VAL A 153 20.46 15.96 -1.52
N ASN A 154 20.15 15.95 -0.22
CA ASN A 154 21.12 15.92 0.86
C ASN A 154 20.57 15.17 2.10
N THR A 155 21.26 15.27 3.24
CA THR A 155 20.82 14.70 4.51
C THR A 155 19.40 15.11 4.90
N THR A 156 19.04 16.39 4.76
CA THR A 156 17.69 16.89 5.08
C THR A 156 16.65 16.19 4.21
N THR A 157 16.96 15.96 2.93
CA THR A 157 16.08 15.18 2.04
C THR A 157 15.87 13.76 2.57
N VAL A 158 16.94 13.04 2.93
CA VAL A 158 16.82 11.68 3.50
C VAL A 158 15.98 11.68 4.77
N GLN A 159 16.16 12.67 5.64
CA GLN A 159 15.39 12.80 6.88
C GLN A 159 13.91 13.02 6.60
N HIS A 160 13.55 13.95 5.71
CA HIS A 160 12.15 14.20 5.36
C HIS A 160 11.48 12.96 4.76
N LEU A 161 12.17 12.29 3.84
CA LEU A 161 11.65 11.10 3.16
C LEU A 161 11.57 9.90 4.13
N TYR A 162 12.53 9.75 5.03
CA TYR A 162 12.48 8.75 6.11
C TYR A 162 11.30 9.01 7.05
N THR A 163 11.06 10.26 7.42
CA THR A 163 9.93 10.65 8.27
C THR A 163 8.59 10.37 7.57
N LEU A 164 8.47 10.75 6.30
CA LEU A 164 7.30 10.48 5.47
C LEU A 164 7.05 8.99 5.33
N HIS A 165 8.08 8.20 5.02
CA HIS A 165 7.99 6.76 4.85
C HIS A 165 7.55 6.06 6.15
N SER A 166 8.27 6.30 7.24
CA SER A 166 8.17 5.51 8.47
C SER A 166 7.00 5.92 9.37
N TYR A 167 6.68 7.21 9.45
CA TYR A 167 5.68 7.71 10.40
C TYR A 167 4.36 8.11 9.75
N ILE A 168 4.38 8.58 8.50
CA ILE A 168 3.15 9.05 7.84
C ILE A 168 2.58 7.94 6.97
N LEU A 169 3.32 7.50 5.97
CA LEU A 169 2.85 6.54 4.98
C LEU A 169 2.72 5.12 5.55
N ALA A 170 3.65 4.66 6.39
CA ALA A 170 3.56 3.33 6.97
C ALA A 170 2.36 3.18 7.93
N ILE A 171 2.11 4.19 8.77
CA ILE A 171 0.93 4.21 9.65
C ILE A 171 -0.35 4.29 8.80
N ALA A 172 -0.37 5.17 7.78
CA ALA A 172 -1.50 5.25 6.86
C ALA A 172 -1.78 3.92 6.16
N ALA A 173 -0.75 3.20 5.71
CA ALA A 173 -0.90 1.89 5.07
C ALA A 173 -1.51 0.85 6.01
N VAL A 174 -1.06 0.78 7.27
CA VAL A 174 -1.64 -0.13 8.28
C VAL A 174 -3.12 0.18 8.51
N VAL A 175 -3.46 1.46 8.72
CA VAL A 175 -4.85 1.89 8.92
C VAL A 175 -5.71 1.58 7.71
N LEU A 176 -5.22 1.89 6.50
CA LEU A 176 -5.93 1.64 5.24
C LEU A 176 -6.12 0.14 4.98
N ALA A 177 -5.14 -0.71 5.29
CA ALA A 177 -5.26 -2.16 5.16
C ALA A 177 -6.35 -2.73 6.08
N ILE A 178 -6.44 -2.24 7.32
CA ILE A 178 -7.52 -2.61 8.25
C ILE A 178 -8.87 -2.14 7.71
N VAL A 179 -8.99 -0.87 7.31
CA VAL A 179 -10.21 -0.30 6.74
C VAL A 179 -10.65 -1.06 5.49
N HIS A 180 -9.71 -1.45 4.64
CA HIS A 180 -9.97 -2.20 3.42
C HIS A 180 -10.56 -3.58 3.72
N LEU A 181 -9.91 -4.35 4.60
CA LEU A 181 -10.41 -5.67 5.02
C LEU A 181 -11.81 -5.57 5.65
N VAL A 182 -12.02 -4.62 6.57
CA VAL A 182 -13.31 -4.41 7.22
C VAL A 182 -14.39 -4.03 6.19
N SER A 183 -14.06 -3.17 5.23
CA SER A 183 -14.96 -2.76 4.15
C SER A 183 -15.38 -3.94 3.28
N LEU A 184 -14.44 -4.83 2.93
CA LEU A 184 -14.72 -6.06 2.18
C LEU A 184 -15.59 -7.03 2.97
N LEU A 185 -15.30 -7.23 4.26
CA LEU A 185 -16.11 -8.09 5.12
C LEU A 185 -17.54 -7.54 5.27
N TYR A 186 -17.69 -6.23 5.47
CA TYR A 186 -19.00 -5.60 5.55
C TYR A 186 -19.78 -5.73 4.23
N ALA A 187 -19.13 -5.47 3.10
CA ALA A 187 -19.76 -5.59 1.80
C ALA A 187 -20.14 -7.05 1.48
N SER A 188 -19.35 -8.03 1.95
CA SER A 188 -19.59 -9.47 1.74
C SER A 188 -20.88 -9.97 2.40
N LYS A 189 -21.33 -9.32 3.48
CA LYS A 189 -22.57 -9.67 4.19
C LYS A 189 -23.83 -9.25 3.44
N LYS A 190 -23.75 -8.33 2.47
CA LYS A 190 -24.92 -7.85 1.72
C LYS A 190 -25.27 -8.81 0.56
N PRO A 191 -26.57 -9.07 0.31
CA PRO A 191 -27.01 -9.92 -0.80
C PRO A 191 -26.58 -9.34 -2.14
N LEU A 192 -26.36 -10.23 -3.13
CA LEU A 192 -25.99 -9.76 -4.47
C LEU A 192 -27.20 -9.06 -5.13
N PRO A 193 -26.95 -8.08 -6.02
CA PRO A 193 -28.00 -7.43 -6.80
C PRO A 193 -28.85 -8.43 -7.58
N GLU A 194 -28.21 -9.42 -8.21
CA GLU A 194 -28.87 -10.52 -8.97
C GLU A 194 -29.81 -11.34 -8.07
N GLU A 195 -29.34 -11.66 -6.86
CA GLU A 195 -30.13 -12.39 -5.86
C GLU A 195 -31.32 -11.55 -5.35
N SER A 196 -31.13 -10.22 -5.24
CA SER A 196 -32.21 -9.30 -4.85
C SER A 196 -33.24 -9.09 -5.98
N SER A 197 -32.82 -9.10 -7.25
CA SER A 197 -33.71 -8.99 -8.39
C SER A 197 -34.49 -10.27 -8.63
N ASP A 198 -33.85 -11.43 -8.49
CA ASP A 198 -34.52 -12.73 -8.59
C ASP A 198 -35.51 -12.91 -7.44
N SER A 199 -35.12 -12.58 -6.19
CA SER A 199 -36.03 -12.59 -5.04
C SER A 199 -37.27 -11.72 -5.29
N LYS A 200 -37.10 -10.50 -5.82
CA LYS A 200 -38.22 -9.62 -6.20
C LYS A 200 -39.07 -10.21 -7.33
N SER A 201 -38.44 -10.80 -8.35
CA SER A 201 -39.13 -11.44 -9.48
C SER A 201 -39.98 -12.62 -9.01
N LEU A 202 -39.41 -13.50 -8.19
CA LEU A 202 -40.09 -14.67 -7.62
C LEU A 202 -41.24 -14.27 -6.69
N LYS A 203 -41.11 -13.18 -5.92
CA LYS A 203 -42.22 -12.58 -5.16
C LYS A 203 -43.31 -12.04 -6.09
N ASN A 204 -42.94 -11.33 -7.15
CA ASN A 204 -43.91 -10.81 -8.13
C ASN A 204 -44.66 -11.91 -8.89
N MET A 205 -44.04 -13.09 -9.06
CA MET A 205 -44.66 -14.27 -9.67
C MET A 205 -45.47 -15.11 -8.68
N GLY A 206 -45.55 -14.73 -7.40
CA GLY A 206 -46.27 -15.48 -6.36
C GLY A 206 -45.65 -16.83 -6.00
N ILE A 207 -44.41 -17.08 -6.44
CA ILE A 207 -43.69 -18.34 -6.18
C ILE A 207 -43.13 -18.36 -4.75
N VAL A 208 -42.83 -17.19 -4.19
CA VAL A 208 -42.37 -17.02 -2.81
C VAL A 208 -43.36 -16.12 -2.08
N GLY A 209 -43.88 -16.59 -0.95
CA GLY A 209 -44.87 -15.86 -0.15
C GLY A 209 -44.34 -14.51 0.34
N ASN A 210 -45.25 -13.54 0.46
CA ASN A 210 -44.98 -12.35 1.25
C ASN A 210 -45.04 -12.75 2.72
N GLU A 211 -43.87 -12.85 3.36
CA GLU A 211 -43.76 -12.79 4.82
C GLU A 211 -44.34 -11.47 5.36
#